data_AF-A0A432V5G7-F1
#
_entry.id   AF-A0A432V5G7-F1
#
_cell.length_a   1.000
_cell.length_b   1.000
_cell.length_c   1.000
_cell.angle_alpha   90.00
_cell.angle_beta   90.00
_cell.angle_gamma   90.00
#
_symmetry.space_group_name_H-M   'P 1'
#
loop_
_entity.id
_entity.type
_entity.pdbx_description
1 polymer ?
#
loop_
_entity_poly.entity_id
_entity_poly.type
_entity_poly.pdbx_seq_one_letter_code
_entity_poly.pdbx_strand_id
1 'polypeptide(L)'
;MPAPAQESEFEHRQWPAGAYSFSDELGGFHIRSVTGRGTREDPVVISEEMNSASPVTLVIRTIRPIRAFDFSGNYANGFLHVRLEILNNSRLAWIEFEFELQEQLHEPSLFGDGLSFDQRRTDARTISSDSFMEFSRDFEPYDRLLLRNGKVDPGETATFGFLITDFTPKSQFYLVQDPRIPST
;
A
#
# COMPACT_ATOMS: atom_id res chain seq x y z
N MET A 1 17.40 38.32 -23.68
CA MET A 1 16.36 37.28 -23.66
C MET A 1 16.77 36.26 -22.61
N PRO A 2 16.22 36.28 -21.38
CA PRO A 2 16.52 35.23 -20.42
C PRO A 2 15.72 33.97 -20.80
N ALA A 3 16.35 32.81 -20.70
CA ALA A 3 15.73 31.51 -20.87
C ALA A 3 14.77 31.23 -19.70
N PRO A 4 13.62 30.58 -19.92
CA PRO A 4 12.86 30.00 -18.82
C PRO A 4 13.53 28.68 -18.45
N ALA A 5 14.08 28.58 -17.23
CA ALA A 5 14.59 27.33 -16.70
C ALA A 5 13.93 27.02 -15.37
N GLN A 6 13.11 25.97 -15.43
CA GLN A 6 12.69 25.08 -14.34
C GLN A 6 11.76 25.67 -13.28
N GLU A 7 10.50 25.84 -13.65
CA GLU A 7 9.45 25.26 -12.83
C GLU A 7 9.59 23.74 -12.95
N SER A 8 10.23 23.11 -11.96
CA SER A 8 10.14 21.66 -11.79
C SER A 8 8.70 21.35 -11.42
N GLU A 9 7.86 21.14 -12.44
CA GLU A 9 6.66 20.34 -12.29
C GLU A 9 7.11 19.04 -11.61
N PHE A 10 6.67 18.82 -10.38
CA PHE A 10 6.76 17.50 -9.77
C PHE A 10 5.86 16.59 -10.61
N GLU A 11 6.36 16.08 -11.74
CA GLU A 11 5.79 14.90 -12.38
C GLU A 11 5.81 13.81 -11.31
N HIS A 12 4.65 13.57 -10.69
CA HIS A 12 4.51 12.50 -9.72
C HIS A 12 4.97 11.21 -10.38
N ARG A 13 6.05 10.65 -9.83
CA ARG A 13 6.78 9.58 -10.47
C ARG A 13 5.95 8.31 -10.37
N GLN A 14 5.53 7.78 -11.51
CA GLN A 14 4.97 6.44 -11.55
C GLN A 14 6.11 5.42 -11.46
N TRP A 15 5.99 4.50 -10.51
CA TRP A 15 6.96 3.45 -10.27
C TRP A 15 6.40 2.10 -10.76
N PRO A 16 6.81 1.61 -11.93
CA PRO A 16 6.31 0.33 -12.45
C PRO A 16 6.98 -0.86 -11.75
N ALA A 17 6.19 -1.87 -11.39
CA ALA A 17 6.67 -3.16 -10.89
C ALA A 17 5.68 -4.29 -11.23
N GLY A 18 6.18 -5.35 -11.85
CA GLY A 18 5.36 -6.45 -12.38
C GLY A 18 4.28 -5.95 -13.36
N ALA A 19 3.03 -6.27 -13.03
CA ALA A 19 1.85 -5.87 -13.79
C ALA A 19 1.24 -4.53 -13.38
N TYR A 20 1.83 -3.84 -12.40
CA TYR A 20 1.26 -2.67 -11.74
C TYR A 20 2.19 -1.46 -11.77
N SER A 21 1.66 -0.27 -11.49
CA SER A 21 2.42 0.93 -11.14
C SER A 21 1.91 1.54 -9.83
N PHE A 22 2.82 2.23 -9.15
CA PHE A 22 2.63 2.81 -7.83
C PHE A 22 2.98 4.29 -7.88
N SER A 23 2.23 5.14 -7.17
CA SER A 23 2.41 6.59 -7.21
C SER A 23 2.05 7.23 -5.87
N ASP A 24 2.88 8.16 -5.42
CA ASP A 24 2.68 9.05 -4.28
C ASP A 24 2.04 10.40 -4.70
N GLU A 25 1.32 10.41 -5.83
CA GLU A 25 0.75 11.64 -6.42
C GLU A 25 -0.23 12.41 -5.55
N LEU A 26 -0.82 11.76 -4.54
CA LEU A 26 -1.72 12.41 -3.58
C LEU A 26 -0.96 13.11 -2.44
N GLY A 27 0.36 12.94 -2.37
CA GLY A 27 1.25 13.62 -1.42
C GLY A 27 1.23 13.04 0.00
N GLY A 28 1.97 13.70 0.90
CA GLY A 28 2.09 13.34 2.32
C GLY A 28 3.22 12.35 2.64
N PHE A 29 3.68 11.58 1.66
CA PHE A 29 4.79 10.64 1.77
C PHE A 29 5.60 10.61 0.46
N HIS A 30 6.73 9.91 0.46
CA HIS A 30 7.56 9.71 -0.73
C HIS A 30 7.84 8.24 -0.98
N ILE A 31 7.65 7.79 -2.23
CA ILE A 31 8.18 6.51 -2.68
C ILE A 31 9.66 6.66 -2.99
N ARG A 32 10.50 5.84 -2.37
CA ARG A 32 11.96 5.80 -2.56
C ARG A 32 12.38 4.77 -3.60
N SER A 33 11.70 3.63 -3.62
CA SER A 33 11.93 2.56 -4.60
C SER A 33 10.75 1.61 -4.68
N VAL A 34 10.58 0.99 -5.85
CA VAL A 34 9.64 -0.11 -6.05
C VAL A 34 10.33 -1.20 -6.86
N THR A 35 10.23 -2.44 -6.40
CA THR A 35 10.79 -3.62 -7.07
C THR A 35 9.87 -4.82 -6.98
N GLY A 36 10.20 -5.92 -7.66
CA GLY A 36 9.47 -7.18 -7.61
C GLY A 36 8.38 -7.32 -8.68
N ARG A 37 7.74 -8.49 -8.71
CA ARG A 37 6.74 -8.86 -9.72
C ARG A 37 5.31 -8.97 -9.17
N GLY A 38 5.14 -8.97 -7.85
CA GLY A 38 3.84 -9.12 -7.19
C GLY A 38 3.39 -10.56 -7.00
N THR A 39 4.31 -11.52 -7.17
CA THR A 39 4.05 -12.94 -6.90
C THR A 39 4.35 -13.27 -5.43
N ARG A 40 3.98 -14.46 -4.96
CA ARG A 40 4.27 -14.85 -3.58
C ARG A 40 5.77 -14.95 -3.31
N GLU A 41 6.53 -15.48 -4.26
CA GLU A 41 7.98 -15.68 -4.17
C GLU A 41 8.78 -14.41 -4.49
N ASP A 42 8.16 -13.47 -5.21
CA ASP A 42 8.74 -12.18 -5.62
C ASP A 42 7.68 -11.08 -5.46
N PRO A 43 7.33 -10.71 -4.20
CA PRO A 43 6.32 -9.70 -3.91
C PRO A 43 6.77 -8.33 -4.43
N VAL A 44 5.83 -7.44 -4.70
CA VAL A 44 6.20 -6.03 -4.92
C VAL A 44 6.69 -5.46 -3.60
N VAL A 45 7.95 -5.01 -3.56
CA VAL A 45 8.53 -4.31 -2.41
C VAL A 45 8.51 -2.82 -2.69
N ILE A 46 7.84 -2.06 -1.84
CA ILE A 46 7.70 -0.60 -1.93
C ILE A 46 8.37 0.00 -0.71
N SER A 47 9.44 0.76 -0.93
CA SER A 47 10.11 1.49 0.16
C SER A 47 9.62 2.93 0.16
N GLU A 48 9.13 3.39 1.30
CA GLU A 48 8.43 4.66 1.49
C GLU A 48 9.03 5.46 2.64
N GLU A 49 8.76 6.76 2.66
CA GLU A 49 9.10 7.66 3.75
C GLU A 49 7.93 8.57 4.08
N MET A 50 7.51 8.56 5.35
CA MET A 50 6.45 9.41 5.88
C MET A 50 7.04 10.52 6.74
N ASN A 51 6.82 11.77 6.35
CA ASN A 51 7.34 12.96 7.06
C ASN A 51 6.34 13.53 8.08
N SER A 52 5.13 12.97 8.15
CA SER A 52 4.10 13.27 9.14
C SER A 52 3.42 11.97 9.60
N ALA A 53 2.68 12.04 10.69
CA ALA A 53 1.83 10.94 11.17
C ALA A 53 0.36 11.17 10.77
N SER A 54 0.13 11.78 9.61
CA SER A 54 -1.21 11.95 9.03
C SER A 54 -1.47 10.80 8.05
N PRO A 55 -2.73 10.41 7.83
CA PRO A 55 -3.07 9.45 6.79
C PRO A 55 -2.57 9.89 5.41
N VAL A 56 -2.04 8.95 4.65
CA VAL A 56 -1.61 9.14 3.26
C VAL A 56 -2.19 8.07 2.35
N THR A 57 -2.20 8.32 1.05
CA THR A 57 -2.82 7.39 0.08
C THR A 57 -1.86 7.07 -1.05
N LEU A 58 -1.52 5.79 -1.17
CA LEU A 58 -0.79 5.22 -2.30
C LEU A 58 -1.75 4.91 -3.44
N VAL A 59 -1.44 5.37 -4.65
CA VAL A 59 -2.23 5.08 -5.86
C VAL A 59 -1.63 3.87 -6.57
N ILE A 60 -2.46 2.86 -6.82
CA ILE A 60 -2.05 1.61 -7.47
C ILE A 60 -2.82 1.48 -8.78
N ARG A 61 -2.10 1.15 -9.86
CA ARG A 61 -2.69 1.00 -11.20
C ARG A 61 -2.26 -0.29 -11.85
N THR A 62 -3.20 -0.96 -12.49
CA THR A 62 -2.91 -2.05 -13.42
C THR A 62 -2.39 -1.46 -14.74
N ILE A 63 -1.17 -1.84 -15.14
CA ILE A 63 -0.51 -1.35 -16.38
C ILE A 63 -0.29 -2.45 -17.42
N ARG A 64 -0.70 -3.68 -17.13
CA ARG A 64 -0.66 -4.84 -18.04
C ARG A 64 -2.05 -5.44 -18.22
N PRO A 65 -2.30 -6.14 -19.35
CA PRO A 65 -3.57 -6.84 -19.56
C PRO A 65 -3.86 -7.87 -18.47
N ILE A 66 -5.15 -8.12 -18.23
CA ILE A 66 -5.61 -9.13 -17.27
C ILE A 66 -5.54 -10.53 -17.88
N ARG A 67 -4.91 -11.48 -17.18
CA ARG A 67 -4.89 -12.91 -17.46
C ARG A 67 -5.06 -13.70 -16.16
N ALA A 68 -6.31 -14.06 -15.86
CA ALA A 68 -6.71 -14.65 -14.56
C ALA A 68 -5.93 -15.91 -14.14
N PHE A 69 -5.40 -16.69 -15.08
CA PHE A 69 -4.68 -17.94 -14.79
C PHE A 69 -3.16 -17.83 -14.95
N ASP A 70 -2.63 -16.61 -15.12
CA ASP A 70 -1.20 -16.35 -15.23
C ASP A 70 -0.65 -15.86 -13.89
N PHE A 71 0.13 -16.69 -13.21
CA PHE A 71 0.73 -16.38 -11.90
C PHE A 71 2.20 -15.97 -12.00
N SER A 72 2.69 -15.63 -13.20
CA SER A 72 4.10 -15.26 -13.41
C SER A 72 4.45 -13.84 -12.96
N GLY A 73 3.45 -12.99 -12.71
CA GLY A 73 3.63 -11.56 -12.41
C GLY A 73 3.84 -10.67 -13.63
N ASN A 74 3.83 -11.24 -14.85
CA ASN A 74 3.93 -10.46 -16.10
C ASN A 74 2.60 -9.84 -16.56
N TYR A 75 1.48 -10.33 -16.01
CA TYR A 75 0.12 -9.91 -16.31
C TYR A 75 -0.65 -9.73 -15.00
N ALA A 76 -1.66 -8.87 -15.00
CA ALA A 76 -2.54 -8.74 -13.86
C ALA A 76 -3.44 -9.99 -13.79
N ASN A 77 -3.55 -10.62 -12.64
CA ASN A 77 -4.40 -11.81 -12.45
C ASN A 77 -5.38 -11.66 -11.28
N GLY A 78 -5.43 -10.46 -10.70
CA GLY A 78 -6.23 -10.14 -9.53
C GLY A 78 -5.61 -10.51 -8.18
N PHE A 79 -4.35 -10.97 -8.16
CA PHE A 79 -3.57 -11.21 -6.94
C PHE A 79 -2.29 -10.40 -6.98
N LEU A 80 -2.05 -9.64 -5.92
CA LEU A 80 -0.87 -8.80 -5.77
C LEU A 80 -0.30 -8.98 -4.36
N HIS A 81 0.82 -9.69 -4.26
CA HIS A 81 1.58 -9.75 -3.01
C HIS A 81 2.43 -8.48 -2.86
N VAL A 82 2.27 -7.79 -1.74
CA VAL A 82 2.96 -6.53 -1.44
C VAL A 82 3.76 -6.67 -0.14
N ARG A 83 4.93 -6.02 -0.13
CA ARG A 83 5.69 -5.68 1.06
C ARG A 83 5.95 -4.18 1.08
N LEU A 84 5.52 -3.51 2.14
CA LEU A 84 5.85 -2.10 2.39
C LEU A 84 7.00 -2.02 3.39
N GLU A 85 7.95 -1.14 3.12
CA GLU A 85 9.06 -0.77 4.02
C GLU A 85 8.98 0.74 4.26
N ILE A 86 8.39 1.14 5.39
CA ILE A 86 8.01 2.52 5.62
C ILE A 86 8.92 3.14 6.67
N LEU A 87 9.74 4.12 6.28
CA LEU A 87 10.54 4.91 7.21
C LEU A 87 9.64 5.91 7.94
N ASN A 88 9.65 5.84 9.28
CA ASN A 88 9.02 6.83 10.14
C ASN A 88 9.91 8.09 10.26
N ASN A 89 9.72 9.08 9.39
CA ASN A 89 10.35 10.39 9.52
C ASN A 89 9.37 11.45 10.10
N SER A 90 8.31 11.00 10.78
CA SER A 90 7.22 11.87 11.25
C SER A 90 7.53 12.65 12.54
N ARG A 91 8.67 12.35 13.18
CA ARG A 91 9.06 12.83 14.53
C ARG A 91 8.15 12.35 15.67
N LEU A 92 7.16 11.52 15.38
CA LEU A 92 6.25 10.92 16.36
C LEU A 92 6.38 9.39 16.27
N ALA A 93 6.36 8.73 17.42
CA ALA A 93 6.32 7.27 17.44
C ALA A 93 4.94 6.78 16.98
N TRP A 94 4.92 5.72 16.18
CA TRP A 94 3.68 5.03 15.81
C TRP A 94 3.43 3.90 16.81
N ILE A 95 2.18 3.72 17.23
CA ILE A 95 1.75 2.67 18.19
C ILE A 95 0.72 1.71 17.60
N GLU A 96 0.08 2.12 16.50
CA GLU A 96 -0.74 1.28 15.65
C GLU A 96 -0.56 1.75 14.20
N PHE A 97 -0.93 0.90 13.25
CA PHE A 97 -0.90 1.24 11.84
C PHE A 97 -2.13 0.64 11.15
N GLU A 98 -2.91 1.46 10.48
CA GLU A 98 -4.10 1.02 9.74
C GLU A 98 -3.86 1.11 8.24
N PHE A 99 -4.33 0.09 7.52
CA PHE A 99 -4.46 0.12 6.07
C PHE A 99 -5.93 0.03 5.69
N GLU A 100 -6.33 0.76 4.64
CA GLU A 100 -7.65 0.66 4.03
C GLU A 100 -7.51 0.57 2.51
N LEU A 101 -8.22 -0.36 1.87
CA LEU A 101 -8.36 -0.39 0.42
C LEU A 101 -9.56 0.44 -0.02
N GLN A 102 -9.41 1.13 -1.16
CA GLN A 102 -10.49 1.91 -1.76
C GLN A 102 -10.52 1.68 -3.28
N GLU A 103 -11.67 1.29 -3.83
CA GLU A 103 -11.87 1.30 -5.28
C GLU A 103 -12.04 2.74 -5.79
N GLN A 104 -12.78 3.57 -5.04
CA GLN A 104 -13.00 4.98 -5.32
C GLN A 104 -12.37 5.84 -4.21
N LEU A 105 -11.62 6.87 -4.60
CA LEU A 105 -10.85 7.69 -3.66
C LEU A 105 -11.77 8.32 -2.60
N HIS A 106 -11.40 8.17 -1.33
CA HIS A 106 -12.16 8.61 -0.15
C HIS A 106 -13.48 7.87 0.10
N GLU A 107 -13.74 6.78 -0.63
CA GLU A 107 -14.86 5.89 -0.39
C GLU A 107 -14.31 4.53 0.05
N PRO A 108 -14.60 4.11 1.29
CA PRO A 108 -14.19 2.79 1.75
C PRO A 108 -14.72 1.70 0.82
N SER A 109 -13.89 0.73 0.45
CA SER A 109 -14.34 -0.46 -0.27
C SER A 109 -15.35 -1.24 0.58
N LEU A 110 -16.33 -1.86 -0.09
CA LEU A 110 -17.37 -2.64 0.57
C LEU A 110 -17.19 -4.11 0.26
N PHE A 111 -17.58 -4.95 1.22
CA PHE A 111 -17.70 -6.39 1.02
C PHE A 111 -18.49 -6.73 -0.26
N GLY A 112 -17.78 -7.22 -1.28
CA GLY A 112 -18.36 -7.68 -2.55
C GLY A 112 -17.98 -6.87 -3.79
N ASP A 113 -17.24 -5.76 -3.67
CA ASP A 113 -16.71 -5.03 -4.83
C ASP A 113 -15.56 -5.77 -5.55
N GLY A 114 -14.92 -6.71 -4.85
CA GLY A 114 -13.84 -7.55 -5.36
C GLY A 114 -12.44 -7.07 -5.00
N LEU A 115 -12.29 -5.99 -4.23
CA LEU A 115 -11.04 -5.50 -3.68
C LEU A 115 -10.91 -5.95 -2.22
N SER A 116 -9.81 -6.58 -1.81
CA SER A 116 -9.67 -7.01 -0.41
C SER A 116 -8.25 -7.39 0.04
N PHE A 117 -8.03 -7.45 1.35
CA PHE A 117 -6.84 -8.06 1.97
C PHE A 117 -7.01 -9.58 2.22
N ASP A 118 -7.12 -10.35 1.15
CA ASP A 118 -7.20 -11.83 1.20
C ASP A 118 -8.41 -12.37 1.99
N GLN A 119 -9.63 -11.93 1.64
CA GLN A 119 -10.88 -12.34 2.30
C GLN A 119 -11.21 -13.85 2.17
N ARG A 120 -10.70 -14.55 1.15
CA ARG A 120 -11.09 -15.94 0.87
C ARG A 120 -10.25 -16.98 1.60
N ARG A 121 -9.13 -16.61 2.22
CA ARG A 121 -8.25 -17.54 2.94
C ARG A 121 -8.19 -17.14 4.41
N THR A 122 -8.67 -18.05 5.26
CA THR A 122 -8.56 -17.97 6.73
C THR A 122 -7.15 -18.25 7.23
N ASP A 123 -6.24 -18.72 6.37
CA ASP A 123 -4.84 -18.93 6.71
C ASP A 123 -4.10 -17.58 6.76
N ALA A 124 -3.83 -17.09 7.98
CA ALA A 124 -3.09 -15.87 8.33
C ALA A 124 -1.64 -15.78 7.81
N ARG A 125 -1.25 -16.54 6.78
CA ARG A 125 0.14 -16.63 6.29
C ARG A 125 0.52 -15.53 5.32
N THR A 126 -0.43 -14.66 4.93
CA THR A 126 -0.21 -13.58 3.97
C THR A 126 0.00 -12.24 4.64
N ILE A 127 -0.57 -12.01 5.83
CA ILE A 127 -0.40 -10.79 6.61
C ILE A 127 0.79 -10.95 7.57
N SER A 128 1.70 -9.98 7.56
CA SER A 128 2.87 -9.95 8.43
C SER A 128 3.29 -8.52 8.77
N SER A 129 3.85 -8.34 9.97
CA SER A 129 4.62 -7.15 10.31
C SER A 129 5.81 -7.53 11.20
N ASP A 130 6.89 -6.76 11.12
CA ASP A 130 8.05 -6.88 12.02
C ASP A 130 7.91 -6.04 13.29
N SER A 131 7.04 -5.02 13.26
CA SER A 131 6.96 -3.98 14.28
C SER A 131 5.71 -4.08 15.15
N PHE A 132 4.69 -4.79 14.67
CA PHE A 132 3.39 -4.97 15.34
C PHE A 132 3.07 -6.46 15.48
N MET A 133 2.75 -6.89 16.70
CA MET A 133 2.56 -8.31 17.02
C MET A 133 1.15 -8.83 16.70
N GLU A 134 0.18 -7.94 16.58
CA GLU A 134 -1.22 -8.29 16.37
C GLU A 134 -1.80 -7.58 15.15
N PHE A 135 -2.73 -8.25 14.45
CA PHE A 135 -3.55 -7.63 13.43
C PHE A 135 -5.03 -7.99 13.61
N SER A 136 -5.93 -7.10 13.19
CA SER A 136 -7.39 -7.34 13.10
C SER A 136 -7.92 -6.93 11.74
N ARG A 137 -8.90 -7.71 11.27
CA ARG A 137 -9.68 -7.49 10.03
C ARG A 137 -11.18 -7.35 10.33
N ASP A 138 -11.54 -7.09 11.59
CA ASP A 138 -12.95 -7.15 12.06
C ASP A 138 -13.80 -5.94 11.62
N PHE A 139 -13.34 -5.20 10.62
CA PHE A 139 -13.94 -3.94 10.17
C PHE A 139 -14.98 -4.14 9.07
N GLU A 140 -15.54 -5.34 8.90
CA GLU A 140 -16.64 -5.59 7.98
C GLU A 140 -17.76 -4.53 8.20
N PRO A 141 -18.22 -3.86 7.13
CA PRO A 141 -18.08 -4.24 5.71
C PRO A 141 -16.82 -3.70 4.99
N TYR A 142 -15.91 -3.00 5.67
CA TYR A 142 -14.76 -2.32 5.06
C TYR A 142 -13.52 -3.22 4.94
N ASP A 143 -12.75 -3.06 3.86
CA ASP A 143 -11.44 -3.69 3.75
C ASP A 143 -10.38 -2.90 4.49
N ARG A 144 -10.36 -3.08 5.81
CA ARG A 144 -9.35 -2.51 6.69
C ARG A 144 -8.51 -3.57 7.36
N LEU A 145 -7.26 -3.21 7.59
CA LEU A 145 -6.30 -4.00 8.33
C LEU A 145 -5.66 -3.11 9.39
N LEU A 146 -5.95 -3.39 10.67
CA LEU A 146 -5.32 -2.70 11.79
C LEU A 146 -4.21 -3.57 12.36
N LEU A 147 -3.00 -3.01 12.46
CA LEU A 147 -1.86 -3.59 13.16
C LEU A 147 -1.61 -2.85 14.47
N ARG A 148 -1.39 -3.60 15.55
CA ARG A 148 -1.25 -3.05 16.92
C ARG A 148 -0.32 -3.89 17.78
N ASN A 149 -0.20 -3.50 19.04
CA ASN A 149 0.69 -4.15 20.01
C ASN A 149 2.14 -4.12 19.51
N GLY A 150 2.61 -2.89 19.27
CA GLY A 150 3.89 -2.61 18.64
C GLY A 150 4.26 -1.15 18.77
N LYS A 151 5.45 -0.79 18.27
CA LYS A 151 5.94 0.58 18.24
C LYS A 151 6.95 0.76 17.12
N VAL A 152 6.92 1.92 16.48
CA VAL A 152 7.93 2.34 15.50
C VAL A 152 8.40 3.73 15.91
N ASP A 153 9.63 3.85 16.40
CA ASP A 153 10.20 5.13 16.81
C ASP A 153 10.60 6.00 15.60
N PRO A 154 10.69 7.33 15.75
CA PRO A 154 11.20 8.19 14.68
C PRO A 154 12.59 7.76 14.22
N GLY A 155 12.76 7.64 12.91
CA GLY A 155 13.97 7.15 12.25
C GLY A 155 14.00 5.63 12.03
N GLU A 156 13.06 4.88 12.61
CA GLU A 156 12.93 3.44 12.38
C GLU A 156 12.08 3.13 11.14
N THR A 157 12.28 1.94 10.57
CA THR A 157 11.52 1.45 9.43
C THR A 157 10.63 0.30 9.88
N ALA A 158 9.35 0.36 9.53
CA ALA A 158 8.41 -0.73 9.73
C ALA A 158 8.16 -1.48 8.43
N THR A 159 8.15 -2.81 8.51
CA THR A 159 7.84 -3.68 7.37
C THR A 159 6.45 -4.27 7.53
N PHE A 160 5.67 -4.21 6.46
CA PHE A 160 4.34 -4.82 6.37
C PHE A 160 4.28 -5.71 5.15
N GLY A 161 3.60 -6.85 5.25
CA GLY A 161 3.36 -7.76 4.13
C GLY A 161 1.90 -8.18 4.11
N PHE A 162 1.29 -8.18 2.93
CA PHE A 162 -0.09 -8.64 2.73
C PHE A 162 -0.34 -9.02 1.28
N LEU A 163 -1.43 -9.75 1.05
CA LEU A 163 -1.96 -10.06 -0.27
C LEU A 163 -3.16 -9.14 -0.54
N ILE A 164 -3.11 -8.40 -1.64
CA ILE A 164 -4.26 -7.68 -2.20
C ILE A 164 -4.90 -8.57 -3.25
N THR A 165 -6.21 -8.74 -3.17
CA THR A 165 -7.02 -9.29 -4.26
C THR A 165 -7.79 -8.17 -4.93
N ASP A 166 -7.72 -8.08 -6.25
CA ASP A 166 -8.43 -7.07 -7.05
C ASP A 166 -9.15 -7.72 -8.23
N PHE A 167 -10.46 -7.89 -8.09
CA PHE A 167 -11.37 -8.32 -9.15
C PHE A 167 -12.33 -7.21 -9.57
N THR A 168 -12.01 -5.97 -9.22
CA THR A 168 -12.80 -4.80 -9.60
C THR A 168 -12.73 -4.59 -11.12
N PRO A 169 -13.71 -3.92 -11.73
CA PRO A 169 -13.63 -3.54 -13.14
C PRO A 169 -12.67 -2.35 -13.39
N LYS A 170 -12.09 -1.76 -12.33
CA LYS A 170 -11.25 -0.58 -12.42
C LYS A 170 -9.79 -0.97 -12.58
N SER A 171 -9.04 -0.19 -13.34
CA SER A 171 -7.58 -0.36 -13.47
C SER A 171 -6.80 0.44 -12.42
N GLN A 172 -7.49 1.10 -11.48
CA GLN A 172 -6.91 1.94 -10.46
C GLN A 172 -7.68 1.74 -9.16
N PHE A 173 -6.95 1.61 -8.06
CA PHE A 173 -7.45 1.57 -6.70
C PHE A 173 -6.42 2.20 -5.77
N TYR A 174 -6.76 2.33 -4.50
CA TYR A 174 -5.95 3.06 -3.53
C TYR A 174 -5.70 2.23 -2.28
N LEU A 175 -4.55 2.49 -1.66
CA LEU A 175 -4.19 1.99 -0.34
C LEU A 175 -3.96 3.18 0.57
N VAL A 176 -4.90 3.42 1.49
CA VAL A 176 -4.73 4.39 2.57
C VAL A 176 -3.85 3.76 3.63
N GLN A 177 -2.92 4.57 4.15
CA GLN A 177 -1.98 4.21 5.20
C GLN A 177 -2.09 5.22 6.33
N ASP A 178 -2.45 4.77 7.52
CA ASP A 178 -2.74 5.63 8.66
C ASP A 178 -1.92 5.21 9.90
N PRO A 179 -0.76 5.87 10.14
CA PRO A 179 0.01 5.67 11.36
C PRO A 179 -0.66 6.36 12.54
N ARG A 180 -0.92 5.62 13.62
CA ARG A 180 -1.51 6.17 14.84
C ARG A 180 -0.45 6.50 15.88
N ILE A 181 -0.57 7.68 16.47
CA ILE A 181 0.31 8.17 17.54
C ILE A 181 -0.35 7.98 18.92
N PRO A 182 0.43 7.95 20.02
CA PRO A 182 -0.15 7.94 21.36
C PRO A 182 -1.11 9.11 21.59
N SER A 183 -2.32 8.82 22.07
CA SER A 183 -3.22 9.84 22.58
C SER A 183 -2.56 10.53 23.77
N THR A 184 -2.36 11.84 23.69
CA THR A 184 -1.99 12.71 24.83
C THR A 184 -3.04 12.75 25.91
#